data_AF-A0A845XE32-F1
#
_entry.id   AF-A0A845XE32-F1
#
_cell.length_a   1.000
_cell.length_b   1.000
_cell.length_c   1.000
_cell.angle_alpha   90.00
_cell.angle_beta   90.00
_cell.angle_gamma   90.00
#
_symmetry.space_group_name_H-M   'P 1'
#
loop_
_entity.id
_entity.type
_entity.pdbx_description
1 polymer ?
#
loop_
_entity_poly.entity_id
_entity_poly.type
_entity_poly.pdbx_seq_one_letter_code
_entity_poly.pdbx_strand_id
1 'polypeptide(L)'
;MIIIEFKAYGKPIQYQAIEEAIRTVKFIRNSCIRLWMDNKGTGKYDLSKYCKILAKEFSFANELNSTARQAAAERAWLEVTVRRVEPL
;
A
#
# COMPACT_ATOMS: atom_id res chain seq x y z
N MET A 1 36.52 2.24 -5.15
CA MET A 1 35.06 2.01 -5.12
C MET A 1 34.47 2.67 -6.36
N ILE A 2 33.95 1.88 -7.29
CA ILE A 2 33.35 2.42 -8.52
C ILE A 2 31.86 2.63 -8.22
N ILE A 3 31.41 3.89 -8.28
CA ILE A 3 30.00 4.25 -8.22
C ILE A 3 29.56 4.44 -9.67
N ILE A 4 28.55 3.70 -10.11
CA ILE A 4 27.97 3.87 -11.43
C ILE A 4 26.57 4.46 -11.27
N GLU A 5 26.39 5.69 -11.71
CA GLU A 5 25.11 6.38 -11.70
C GLU A 5 24.43 6.21 -13.05
N PHE A 6 23.22 5.65 -13.04
CA PHE A 6 22.37 5.55 -14.22
C PHE A 6 21.00 6.13 -13.93
N LYS A 7 20.43 6.82 -14.91
CA LYS A 7 19.02 7.21 -14.89
C LYS A 7 18.18 6.06 -15.42
N ALA A 8 17.12 5.71 -14.71
CA ALA A 8 16.15 4.73 -15.18
C ALA A 8 15.32 5.35 -16.33
N TYR A 9 15.59 4.92 -17.56
CA TYR A 9 14.81 5.29 -18.74
C TYR A 9 13.76 4.21 -19.00
N GLY A 10 12.49 4.62 -19.05
CA GLY A 10 11.36 3.75 -19.38
C GLY A 10 10.63 4.20 -20.63
N LYS A 11 9.89 3.28 -21.24
CA LYS A 11 8.89 3.62 -22.26
C LYS A 11 7.69 4.31 -21.58
N PRO A 12 6.94 5.16 -22.29
CA PRO A 12 5.74 5.82 -21.74
C PRO A 12 4.77 4.86 -21.04
N ILE A 13 4.56 3.67 -21.63
CA ILE A 13 3.68 2.64 -21.06
C ILE A 13 4.18 2.08 -19.72
N GLN A 14 5.50 2.03 -19.50
CA GLN A 14 6.07 1.57 -18.24
C GLN A 14 5.86 2.61 -17.14
N TYR A 15 6.01 3.90 -17.46
CA TYR A 15 5.69 4.97 -16.51
C TYR A 15 4.20 4.98 -16.16
N GLN A 16 3.31 4.76 -17.13
CA GLN A 16 1.88 4.65 -16.87
C GLN A 16 1.55 3.48 -15.93
N ALA A 17 2.16 2.32 -16.15
CA ALA A 17 1.98 1.16 -15.27
C ALA A 17 2.48 1.42 -13.84
N ILE A 18 3.57 2.20 -13.68
CA ILE A 18 4.05 2.64 -12.36
C ILE A 18 3.03 3.55 -11.68
N GLU A 19 2.51 4.55 -12.39
CA GLU A 19 1.48 5.46 -11.85
C GLU A 19 0.21 4.72 -11.43
N GLU A 20 -0.22 3.74 -12.22
CA GLU A 20 -1.34 2.87 -11.89
C GLU A 20 -1.06 2.03 -10.64
N ALA A 21 0.12 1.42 -10.54
CA ALA A 21 0.52 0.67 -9.35
C ALA A 21 0.55 1.57 -8.09
N ILE A 22 1.05 2.80 -8.20
CA ILE A 22 1.05 3.79 -7.12
C ILE A 22 -0.38 4.14 -6.70
N ARG A 23 -1.29 4.33 -7.66
CA ARG A 23 -2.71 4.61 -7.39
C ARG A 23 -3.35 3.44 -6.62
N THR A 24 -3.10 2.21 -7.05
CA THR A 24 -3.62 1.00 -6.39
C THR A 24 -3.07 0.82 -4.98
N VAL A 25 -1.77 1.08 -4.76
CA VAL A 25 -1.16 1.07 -3.42
C VAL A 25 -1.81 2.11 -2.51
N LYS A 26 -2.03 3.34 -3.00
CA LYS A 26 -2.70 4.41 -2.24
C LYS A 26 -4.13 4.03 -1.88
N PHE A 27 -4.87 3.41 -2.82
CA PHE A 27 -6.22 2.91 -2.58
C PHE A 27 -6.23 1.90 -1.42
N ILE A 28 -5.41 0.84 -1.50
CA ILE A 28 -5.37 -0.21 -0.47
C ILE A 28 -5.01 0.40 0.89
N ARG A 29 -3.98 1.24 0.94
CA ARG A 29 -3.55 1.90 2.17
C ARG A 29 -4.67 2.74 2.78
N ASN A 30 -5.31 3.61 1.99
CA ASN A 30 -6.37 4.49 2.49
C ASN A 30 -7.60 3.69 2.96
N SER A 31 -7.94 2.59 2.27
CA SER A 31 -9.00 1.68 2.69
C SER A 31 -8.68 0.98 4.00
N CYS A 32 -7.43 0.54 4.22
CA CYS A 32 -6.98 -0.01 5.50
C CYS A 32 -7.07 1.02 6.63
N ILE A 33 -6.68 2.28 6.39
CA ILE A 33 -6.79 3.36 7.39
C ILE A 33 -8.26 3.61 7.73
N ARG A 34 -9.14 3.69 6.73
CA ARG A 34 -10.59 3.83 6.95
C ARG A 34 -11.14 2.69 7.80
N LEU A 35 -10.82 1.44 7.47
CA LEU A 35 -11.24 0.28 8.25
C LEU A 35 -10.81 0.40 9.73
N TRP A 36 -9.57 0.82 9.97
CA TRP A 36 -9.05 1.02 11.32
C TRP A 36 -9.75 2.16 12.08
N MET A 37 -10.10 3.25 11.39
CA MET A 37 -10.84 4.36 11.99
C MET A 37 -12.26 3.95 12.40
N ASP A 38 -12.92 3.15 11.55
CA ASP A 38 -14.31 2.75 11.76
C ASP A 38 -14.46 1.61 12.78
N ASN A 39 -13.43 0.76 12.94
CA ASN A 39 -13.49 -0.43 13.79
C ASN A 39 -12.48 -0.35 14.95
N LYS A 40 -12.99 -0.26 16.19
CA LYS A 40 -12.14 -0.31 17.38
C LYS A 40 -11.51 -1.69 17.53
N GLY A 41 -10.19 -1.72 17.72
CA GLY A 41 -9.44 -2.95 17.98
C GLY A 41 -8.88 -3.65 16.73
N THR A 42 -9.00 -3.05 15.54
CA THR A 42 -8.35 -3.56 14.33
C THR A 42 -6.84 -3.61 14.51
N GLY A 43 -6.27 -4.82 14.43
CA GLY A 43 -4.83 -5.05 14.55
C GLY A 43 -4.10 -5.15 13.21
N LYS A 44 -2.76 -5.27 13.27
CA LYS A 44 -1.90 -5.44 12.10
C LYS A 44 -2.38 -6.57 11.17
N TYR A 45 -2.68 -7.73 11.74
CA TYR A 45 -3.07 -8.92 10.97
C TYR A 45 -4.43 -8.77 10.28
N ASP A 46 -5.33 -7.97 10.84
CA ASP A 46 -6.64 -7.71 10.24
C ASP A 46 -6.49 -6.84 8.99
N LEU A 47 -5.60 -5.85 9.02
CA LEU A 47 -5.28 -5.04 7.84
C LEU A 47 -4.63 -5.89 6.73
N SER A 48 -3.74 -6.81 7.09
CA SER A 48 -3.15 -7.76 6.12
C SER A 48 -4.17 -8.72 5.53
N LYS A 49 -5.18 -9.15 6.30
CA LYS A 49 -6.30 -9.93 5.76
C LYS A 49 -7.19 -9.09 4.85
N TYR A 50 -7.42 -7.83 5.22
CA TYR A 50 -8.26 -6.91 4.47
C TYR A 50 -7.73 -6.63 3.06
N CYS A 51 -6.42 -6.54 2.85
CA CYS A 51 -5.87 -6.37 1.49
C CYS A 51 -6.18 -7.55 0.55
N LYS A 52 -6.42 -8.75 1.09
CA LYS A 52 -6.90 -9.92 0.33
C LYS A 52 -8.38 -9.79 -0.04
N ILE A 53 -9.18 -9.21 0.83
CA ILE A 53 -10.60 -8.92 0.58
C ILE A 53 -10.71 -7.86 -0.52
N LEU A 54 -9.99 -6.75 -0.40
CA LEU A 54 -9.96 -5.69 -1.40
C LEU A 54 -9.57 -6.20 -2.80
N ALA A 55 -8.62 -7.11 -2.90
CA ALA A 55 -8.25 -7.68 -4.20
C ALA A 55 -9.27 -8.67 -4.77
N LYS A 56 -10.15 -9.24 -3.95
CA LYS A 56 -11.28 -10.03 -4.47
C LYS A 56 -12.40 -9.13 -4.97
N GLU A 57 -12.60 -7.99 -4.31
CA GLU A 57 -13.67 -7.03 -4.63
C GLU A 57 -13.32 -6.14 -5.82
N PHE A 58 -12.05 -5.76 -5.96
CA PHE A 58 -11.57 -4.83 -6.97
C PHE A 58 -10.54 -5.50 -7.88
N SER A 59 -10.91 -5.68 -9.16
CA SER A 59 -10.06 -6.31 -10.18
C SER A 59 -8.70 -5.61 -10.32
N PHE A 60 -8.70 -4.27 -10.36
CA PHE A 60 -7.47 -3.47 -10.43
C PHE A 60 -6.57 -3.65 -9.19
N ALA A 61 -7.13 -3.96 -8.02
CA ALA A 61 -6.34 -4.27 -6.83
C ALA A 61 -5.72 -5.67 -6.92
N ASN A 62 -6.35 -6.60 -7.64
CA ASN A 62 -5.82 -7.94 -7.86
C ASN A 62 -4.64 -7.97 -8.83
N GLU A 63 -4.59 -7.04 -9.79
CA GLU A 63 -3.48 -6.86 -10.73
C GLU A 63 -2.17 -6.49 -10.00
N LEU A 64 -2.28 -5.86 -8.83
CA LEU A 64 -1.13 -5.63 -7.97
C LEU A 64 -0.72 -6.94 -7.26
N ASN A 65 0.57 -7.26 -7.33
CA ASN A 65 1.10 -8.47 -6.70
C ASN A 65 0.82 -8.51 -5.17
N SER A 66 0.74 -9.72 -4.62
CA SER A 66 0.35 -9.94 -3.22
C SER A 66 1.28 -9.26 -2.22
N THR A 67 2.60 -9.28 -2.45
CA THR A 67 3.60 -8.66 -1.57
C THR A 67 3.44 -7.15 -1.51
N ALA A 68 3.18 -6.49 -2.65
CA ALA A 68 2.96 -5.05 -2.71
C ALA A 68 1.67 -4.64 -1.99
N ARG A 69 0.61 -5.45 -2.10
CA ARG A 69 -0.64 -5.24 -1.35
C ARG A 69 -0.43 -5.36 0.17
N GLN A 70 0.31 -6.38 0.60
CA GLN A 70 0.65 -6.55 2.02
C GLN A 70 1.48 -5.39 2.55
N ALA A 71 2.50 -4.97 1.80
CA ALA A 71 3.32 -3.81 2.15
C ALA A 71 2.49 -2.52 2.28
N ALA A 72 1.44 -2.34 1.45
CA ALA A 72 0.51 -1.21 1.58
C ALA A 72 -0.28 -1.25 2.89
N ALA A 73 -0.77 -2.43 3.29
CA ALA A 73 -1.47 -2.63 4.56
C ALA A 73 -0.54 -2.43 5.78
N GLU A 74 0.71 -2.89 5.69
CA GLU A 74 1.70 -2.65 6.75
C GLU A 74 2.07 -1.18 6.89
N ARG A 75 2.19 -0.44 5.78
CA ARG A 75 2.36 1.02 5.83
C ARG A 75 1.18 1.71 6.51
N ALA A 76 -0.05 1.32 6.20
CA ALA A 76 -1.23 1.82 6.88
C ALA A 76 -1.17 1.56 8.41
N TRP A 77 -0.74 0.35 8.81
CA TRP A 77 -0.55 0.02 10.22
C TRP A 77 0.48 0.93 10.90
N LEU A 78 1.62 1.18 10.27
CA LEU A 78 2.65 2.08 10.79
C LEU A 78 2.12 3.51 10.91
N GLU A 79 1.37 4.01 9.91
CA GLU A 79 0.78 5.35 9.95
C GLU A 79 -0.18 5.56 11.14
N VAL A 80 -0.99 4.55 11.49
CA VAL A 80 -1.94 4.66 12.62
C VAL A 80 -1.33 4.38 13.99
N THR A 81 -0.23 3.62 14.04
CA THR A 81 0.44 3.27 15.30
C THR A 81 1.56 4.22 15.69
N VAL A 82 2.38 4.66 14.73
CA VAL A 82 3.49 5.59 15.00
C VAL A 82 2.94 6.96 15.41
N ARG A 83 1.85 7.42 14.78
CA ARG A 83 1.17 8.68 15.15
C ARG A 83 0.53 8.68 16.54
N ARG A 84 0.42 7.53 17.22
CA ARG A 84 -0.01 7.48 18.63
C ARG A 84 1.12 7.77 19.63
N VAL A 85 2.38 7.65 19.22
CA VAL A 85 3.53 7.68 20.14
C VAL A 85 4.09 9.09 20.31
N GLU A 86 3.84 10.00 19.36
CA GLU A 86 4.23 11.42 19.47
C GLU A 86 2.98 12.32 19.47
N PRO A 87 2.51 12.76 20.66
CA PRO A 87 1.60 13.90 20.73
C PRO A 87 2.40 15.19 20.45
N LEU A 88 1.82 16.05 19.59
CA LEU A 88 2.25 17.44 19.38
C LEU A 88 2.18 18.26 20.67
#